data_AF-A0A803NB98-F1
#
_entry.id   AF-A0A803NB98-F1
#
_cell.length_a   1.000
_cell.length_b   1.000
_cell.length_c   1.000
_cell.angle_alpha   90.00
_cell.angle_beta   90.00
_cell.angle_gamma   90.00
#
_symmetry.space_group_name_H-M   'P 1'
#
loop_
_entity.id
_entity.type
_entity.pdbx_description
1 polymer ?
#
loop_
_entity_poly.entity_id
_entity_poly.type
_entity_poly.pdbx_seq_one_letter_code
_entity_poly.pdbx_strand_id
1 'polypeptide(L)'
;MPPEPSSSWPFIGHLHLLGRLPHISLGELADKYGPIFMINLGVKRTLVVSSGEMAKECLGGTNGNIFANRPIKSIVKLVTYNAAMFVFSQYGQYWGEQRKIAIVEILSNHRIEMFKDVRISEVRSAIKVLYDNCQITELSPSGSASVDMSEWLKDLSLNIILKLISGKTLKESYQGEEYTRCTKANEDFFQLAAAFVPADAVPFLRWFDFGGYEKEMKRVAKEMDRVPQRWLE
;
A
#
# COMPACT_ATOMS: atom_id res chain seq x y z
N MET A 1 -17.49 -24.19 -14.30
CA MET A 1 -16.21 -23.71 -13.74
C MET A 1 -15.73 -22.57 -14.61
N PRO A 2 -15.11 -21.51 -14.06
CA PRO A 2 -14.62 -20.39 -14.87
C PRO A 2 -13.57 -20.87 -15.90
N PRO A 3 -13.50 -20.25 -17.09
CA PRO A 3 -12.49 -20.58 -18.09
C PRO A 3 -11.06 -20.42 -17.54
N GLU A 4 -10.10 -21.17 -18.08
CA GLU A 4 -8.69 -21.09 -17.69
C GLU A 4 -7.83 -21.13 -18.97
N PRO A 5 -6.80 -20.27 -19.09
CA PRO A 5 -5.86 -20.37 -20.20
C PRO A 5 -5.19 -21.75 -20.23
N SER A 6 -5.03 -22.34 -21.41
CA SER A 6 -4.43 -23.68 -21.55
C SER A 6 -2.91 -23.69 -21.35
N SER A 7 -2.26 -22.51 -21.36
CA SER A 7 -0.81 -22.37 -21.41
C SER A 7 -0.12 -22.35 -20.03
N SER A 8 -0.58 -23.12 -19.04
CA SER A 8 0.05 -23.11 -17.70
C SER A 8 1.41 -23.82 -17.70
N TRP A 9 2.46 -23.16 -17.23
CA TRP A 9 3.81 -23.75 -17.12
C TRP A 9 4.05 -24.35 -15.73
N PRO A 10 4.90 -25.39 -15.60
CA PRO A 10 5.30 -25.92 -14.30
C PRO A 10 5.86 -24.82 -13.38
N PHE A 11 5.43 -24.84 -12.11
CA PHE A 11 5.83 -23.94 -11.01
C PHE A 11 5.44 -22.46 -11.16
N ILE A 12 5.62 -21.85 -12.34
CA ILE A 12 5.32 -20.43 -12.57
C ILE A 12 3.87 -20.20 -13.02
N GLY A 13 3.16 -21.25 -13.44
CA GLY A 13 1.77 -21.17 -13.88
C GLY A 13 1.61 -20.22 -15.07
N HIS A 14 0.74 -19.22 -14.90
CA HIS A 14 0.36 -18.21 -15.88
C HIS A 14 1.11 -16.88 -15.71
N LEU A 15 2.15 -16.81 -14.86
CA LEU A 15 2.91 -15.56 -14.65
C LEU A 15 3.53 -14.99 -15.93
N HIS A 16 3.91 -15.86 -16.88
CA HIS A 16 4.45 -15.46 -18.19
C HIS A 16 3.43 -14.72 -19.07
N LEU A 17 2.14 -14.78 -18.75
CA LEU A 17 1.09 -14.01 -19.42
C LEU A 17 0.95 -12.58 -18.87
N LEU A 18 1.63 -12.26 -17.75
CA LEU A 18 1.55 -10.96 -17.10
C LEU A 18 2.74 -10.08 -17.50
N GLY A 19 2.45 -8.90 -18.05
CA GLY A 19 3.46 -7.89 -18.34
C GLY A 19 3.85 -7.07 -17.12
N ARG A 20 4.62 -6.00 -17.36
CA ARG A 20 5.03 -5.01 -16.33
C ARG A 20 3.84 -4.39 -15.60
N LEU A 21 2.70 -4.28 -16.25
CA LEU A 21 1.45 -3.77 -15.68
C LEU A 21 0.41 -4.91 -15.65
N PRO A 22 0.38 -5.74 -14.60
CA PRO A 22 -0.46 -6.95 -14.57
C PRO A 22 -1.95 -6.66 -14.76
N HIS A 23 -2.44 -5.51 -14.29
CA HIS A 23 -3.85 -5.13 -14.45
C HIS A 23 -4.25 -4.92 -15.92
N ILE A 24 -3.32 -4.50 -16.79
CA ILE A 24 -3.58 -4.39 -18.24
C ILE A 24 -3.66 -5.78 -18.87
N SER A 25 -2.67 -6.64 -18.60
CA SER A 25 -2.66 -8.03 -19.10
C SER A 25 -3.88 -8.82 -18.62
N LEU A 26 -4.33 -8.60 -17.37
CA LEU A 26 -5.56 -9.20 -16.85
C LEU A 26 -6.82 -8.69 -17.56
N GLY A 27 -6.83 -7.44 -18.01
CA GLY A 27 -7.90 -6.89 -18.85
C GLY A 27 -7.95 -7.57 -20.22
N GLU A 28 -6.82 -7.68 -20.90
CA GLU A 28 -6.72 -8.39 -22.19
C GLU A 28 -7.13 -9.87 -22.07
N LEU A 29 -6.77 -10.52 -20.97
CA LEU A 29 -7.22 -11.87 -20.66
C LEU A 29 -8.73 -11.93 -20.40
N ALA A 30 -9.30 -10.92 -19.75
CA ALA A 30 -10.75 -10.84 -19.53
C ALA A 30 -11.52 -10.68 -20.86
N ASP A 31 -10.99 -9.93 -21.82
CA ASP A 31 -11.59 -9.80 -23.15
C ASP A 31 -11.64 -11.16 -23.89
N LYS A 32 -10.65 -12.03 -23.63
CA LYS A 32 -10.55 -13.36 -24.26
C LYS A 32 -11.32 -14.46 -23.54
N TYR A 33 -11.27 -14.47 -22.20
CA TYR A 33 -11.80 -15.57 -21.37
C TYR A 33 -13.10 -15.20 -20.65
N GLY A 34 -13.56 -13.96 -20.80
CA GLY A 34 -14.75 -13.43 -20.16
C GLY A 34 -14.47 -12.76 -18.80
N PRO A 35 -15.52 -12.21 -18.17
CA PRO A 35 -15.41 -11.38 -16.97
C PRO A 35 -15.02 -12.16 -15.71
N ILE A 36 -14.95 -13.48 -15.77
CA ILE A 36 -14.54 -14.35 -14.67
C ILE A 36 -13.76 -15.53 -15.22
N PHE A 37 -12.51 -15.69 -14.78
CA PHE A 37 -11.63 -16.75 -15.25
C PHE A 37 -10.59 -17.14 -14.20
N MET A 38 -10.02 -18.33 -14.32
CA MET A 38 -8.96 -18.85 -13.45
C MET A 38 -7.59 -18.63 -14.09
N ILE A 39 -6.60 -18.32 -13.25
CA ILE A 39 -5.17 -18.38 -13.58
C ILE A 39 -4.38 -18.98 -12.41
N ASN A 40 -3.09 -19.21 -12.62
CA ASN A 40 -2.16 -19.74 -11.62
C ASN A 40 -1.04 -18.72 -11.49
N LEU A 41 -0.94 -18.05 -10.35
CA LEU A 41 0.15 -17.12 -10.05
C LEU A 41 1.24 -17.90 -9.32
N GLY A 42 2.17 -18.46 -10.10
CA GLY A 42 3.05 -19.50 -9.60
C GLY A 42 2.26 -20.76 -9.28
N VAL A 43 2.40 -21.26 -8.05
CA VAL A 43 1.65 -22.42 -7.55
C VAL A 43 0.27 -22.07 -6.97
N LYS A 44 -0.11 -20.78 -6.95
CA LYS A 44 -1.36 -20.30 -6.35
C LYS A 44 -2.45 -20.14 -7.40
N ARG A 45 -3.49 -20.98 -7.30
CA ARG A 45 -4.69 -20.84 -8.11
C ARG A 45 -5.45 -19.57 -7.73
N THR A 46 -5.79 -18.77 -8.72
CA THR A 46 -6.32 -17.41 -8.56
C THR A 46 -7.54 -17.23 -9.45
N LEU A 47 -8.65 -16.77 -8.87
CA LEU A 47 -9.84 -16.33 -9.60
C LEU A 47 -9.67 -14.85 -9.95
N VAL A 48 -9.83 -14.51 -11.22
CA VAL A 48 -9.86 -13.12 -11.70
C VAL A 48 -11.31 -12.73 -11.96
N VAL A 49 -11.69 -11.56 -11.44
CA VAL A 49 -13.03 -11.00 -11.58
C VAL A 49 -12.89 -9.60 -12.21
N SER A 50 -13.52 -9.42 -13.37
CA SER A 50 -13.39 -8.24 -14.22
C SER A 50 -14.76 -7.64 -14.62
N SER A 51 -15.83 -7.93 -13.87
CA SER A 51 -17.12 -7.24 -14.02
C SER A 51 -17.67 -6.74 -12.68
N GLY A 52 -18.42 -5.63 -12.73
CA GLY A 52 -19.04 -5.05 -11.54
C GLY A 52 -20.08 -5.96 -10.90
N GLU A 53 -20.82 -6.72 -11.70
CA GLU A 53 -21.81 -7.70 -11.21
C GLU A 53 -21.14 -8.82 -10.39
N MET A 54 -20.10 -9.44 -10.94
CA MET A 54 -19.36 -10.51 -10.25
C MET A 54 -18.58 -9.97 -9.05
N ALA A 55 -18.04 -8.75 -9.15
CA ALA A 55 -17.39 -8.10 -8.00
C ALA A 55 -18.40 -7.85 -6.86
N LYS A 56 -19.63 -7.43 -7.17
CA LYS A 56 -20.69 -7.27 -6.17
C LYS A 56 -21.10 -8.62 -5.56
N GLU A 57 -21.13 -9.68 -6.34
CA GLU A 57 -21.40 -11.03 -5.84
C GLU A 57 -20.29 -11.52 -4.91
N CYS A 58 -19.01 -11.25 -5.21
CA CYS A 58 -17.88 -11.67 -4.38
C CYS A 58 -17.74 -10.82 -3.12
N LEU A 59 -17.90 -9.49 -3.23
CA LEU A 59 -17.64 -8.54 -2.15
C LEU A 59 -18.89 -8.19 -1.32
N GLY A 60 -20.08 -8.52 -1.81
CA GLY A 60 -21.36 -8.20 -1.17
C GLY A 60 -22.00 -9.36 -0.43
N GLY A 61 -23.04 -9.03 0.35
CA GLY A 61 -23.94 -10.00 0.99
C GLY A 61 -23.22 -11.06 1.83
N THR A 62 -23.64 -12.30 1.67
CA THR A 62 -23.10 -13.48 2.39
C THR A 62 -21.71 -13.88 1.93
N ASN A 63 -21.36 -13.62 0.66
CA ASN A 63 -20.07 -14.00 0.08
C ASN A 63 -18.94 -13.06 0.51
N GLY A 64 -19.24 -11.82 0.86
CA GLY A 64 -18.24 -10.84 1.29
C GLY A 64 -17.32 -11.35 2.40
N ASN A 65 -17.84 -12.15 3.34
CA ASN A 65 -17.03 -12.75 4.41
C ASN A 65 -16.12 -13.89 3.92
N ILE A 66 -16.53 -14.62 2.88
CA ILE A 66 -15.73 -15.69 2.26
C ILE A 66 -14.50 -15.09 1.56
N PHE A 67 -14.69 -13.96 0.86
CA PHE A 67 -13.63 -13.25 0.14
C PHE A 67 -12.96 -12.13 0.94
N ALA A 68 -13.27 -11.99 2.23
CA ALA A 68 -12.72 -10.92 3.08
C ALA A 68 -11.23 -11.11 3.38
N ASN A 69 -10.74 -12.34 3.30
CA ASN A 69 -9.35 -12.68 3.58
C ASN A 69 -8.42 -12.34 2.41
N ARG A 70 -7.17 -12.01 2.76
CA ARG A 70 -6.13 -11.59 1.81
C ARG A 70 -4.99 -12.60 1.82
N PRO A 71 -4.41 -12.95 0.67
CA PRO A 71 -3.20 -13.75 0.64
C PRO A 71 -2.07 -13.08 1.45
N ILE A 72 -1.50 -13.82 2.40
CA ILE A 72 -0.37 -13.32 3.21
C ILE A 72 0.90 -13.41 2.37
N LYS A 73 1.41 -12.25 1.95
CA LYS A 73 2.70 -12.09 1.26
C LYS A 73 3.86 -12.05 2.25
N SER A 74 5.09 -12.24 1.75
CA SER A 74 6.31 -12.19 2.56
C SER A 74 6.49 -10.82 3.25
N ILE A 75 6.22 -9.73 2.55
CA ILE A 75 6.25 -8.36 3.12
C ILE A 75 5.28 -8.20 4.29
N VAL A 76 4.07 -8.74 4.16
CA VAL A 76 3.05 -8.71 5.22
C VAL A 76 3.55 -9.48 6.44
N LYS A 77 4.14 -10.66 6.21
CA LYS A 77 4.66 -11.47 7.31
C LYS A 77 5.82 -10.77 8.05
N LEU A 78 6.74 -10.17 7.30
CA LEU A 78 8.00 -9.66 7.84
C LEU A 78 7.91 -8.24 8.39
N VAL A 79 7.09 -7.38 7.81
CA VAL A 79 7.02 -5.94 8.19
C VAL A 79 5.78 -5.61 9.01
N THR A 80 4.72 -6.43 8.95
CA THR A 80 3.42 -6.06 9.54
C THR A 80 3.04 -6.92 10.75
N TYR A 81 4.07 -7.31 11.52
CA TYR A 81 3.96 -8.15 12.72
C TYR A 81 3.16 -9.43 12.43
N ASN A 82 3.56 -10.18 11.40
CA ASN A 82 2.86 -11.39 10.95
C ASN A 82 1.37 -11.13 10.66
N ALA A 83 1.08 -10.07 9.89
CA ALA A 83 -0.28 -9.62 9.54
C ALA A 83 -1.13 -9.03 10.69
N ALA A 84 -0.55 -8.66 11.83
CA ALA A 84 -1.30 -8.05 12.93
C ALA A 84 -1.69 -6.58 12.66
N MET A 85 -1.06 -5.89 11.71
CA MET A 85 -1.50 -4.55 11.31
C MET A 85 -2.88 -4.57 10.64
N PHE A 86 -3.74 -3.62 11.04
CA PHE A 86 -5.16 -3.50 10.64
C PHE A 86 -5.44 -3.78 9.14
N VAL A 87 -4.63 -3.25 8.23
CA VAL A 87 -4.84 -3.37 6.78
C VAL A 87 -4.64 -4.80 6.25
N PHE A 88 -3.84 -5.62 6.94
CA PHE A 88 -3.42 -6.95 6.48
C PHE A 88 -3.96 -8.10 7.32
N SER A 89 -4.59 -7.82 8.46
CA SER A 89 -5.16 -8.83 9.33
C SER A 89 -6.25 -9.64 8.62
N GLN A 90 -6.24 -10.95 8.88
CA GLN A 90 -7.27 -11.84 8.39
C GLN A 90 -8.60 -11.51 9.05
N TYR A 91 -9.69 -11.69 8.30
CA TYR A 91 -11.04 -11.51 8.77
C TYR A 91 -11.32 -12.40 9.99
N GLY A 92 -11.91 -11.81 11.02
CA GLY A 92 -12.17 -12.44 12.30
C GLY A 92 -12.40 -11.40 13.38
N GLN A 93 -12.51 -11.85 14.64
CA GLN A 93 -12.78 -10.98 15.78
C GLN A 93 -11.75 -9.85 15.91
N TYR A 94 -10.45 -10.17 15.87
CA TYR A 94 -9.38 -9.18 15.98
C TYR A 94 -9.47 -8.09 14.90
N TRP A 95 -9.65 -8.48 13.64
CA TRP A 95 -9.84 -7.51 12.55
C TRP A 95 -11.10 -6.65 12.76
N GLY A 96 -12.19 -7.24 13.23
CA GLY A 96 -13.43 -6.53 13.53
C GLY A 96 -13.25 -5.48 14.62
N GLU A 97 -12.54 -5.81 15.70
CA GLU A 97 -12.22 -4.89 16.79
C GLU A 97 -11.32 -3.74 16.32
N GLN A 98 -10.23 -4.05 15.60
CA GLN A 98 -9.34 -3.04 15.01
C GLN A 98 -10.10 -2.10 14.04
N ARG A 99 -10.95 -2.67 13.18
CA ARG A 99 -11.80 -1.89 12.27
C ARG A 99 -12.75 -0.97 13.03
N LYS A 100 -13.37 -1.47 14.09
CA LYS A 100 -14.30 -0.69 14.91
C LYS A 100 -13.58 0.50 15.53
N ILE A 101 -12.39 0.29 16.11
CA ILE A 101 -11.57 1.37 16.68
C ILE A 101 -11.23 2.40 15.60
N ALA A 102 -10.67 1.98 14.47
CA ALA A 102 -10.31 2.89 13.39
C ALA A 102 -11.51 3.71 12.87
N ILE A 103 -12.67 3.08 12.71
CA ILE A 103 -13.89 3.77 12.26
C ILE A 103 -14.39 4.75 13.31
N VAL A 104 -14.53 4.33 14.57
CA VAL A 104 -15.12 5.18 15.62
C VAL A 104 -14.20 6.35 15.95
N GLU A 105 -12.90 6.06 16.13
CA GLU A 105 -11.95 7.02 16.68
C GLU A 105 -11.31 7.94 15.65
N ILE A 106 -11.25 7.53 14.38
CA ILE A 106 -10.53 8.30 13.35
C ILE A 106 -11.45 8.66 12.19
N LEU A 107 -12.23 7.71 11.68
CA LEU A 107 -12.94 7.85 10.40
C LEU A 107 -14.45 8.13 10.54
N SER A 108 -14.96 8.37 11.75
CA SER A 108 -16.37 8.67 11.95
C SER A 108 -16.66 10.10 11.49
N ASN A 109 -17.90 10.37 11.03
CA ASN A 109 -18.29 11.69 10.56
C ASN A 109 -17.98 12.79 11.60
N HIS A 110 -18.21 12.49 12.87
CA HIS A 110 -17.89 13.40 13.97
C HIS A 110 -16.39 13.69 14.07
N ARG A 111 -15.54 12.65 14.04
CA ARG A 111 -14.09 12.80 14.07
C ARG A 111 -13.56 13.54 12.84
N ILE A 112 -14.10 13.24 11.66
CA ILE A 112 -13.74 13.93 10.42
C ILE A 112 -14.03 15.42 10.53
N GLU A 113 -15.18 15.83 11.08
CA GLU A 113 -15.52 17.24 11.27
C GLU A 113 -14.66 17.90 12.35
N MET A 114 -14.42 17.22 13.49
CA MET A 114 -13.50 17.71 14.52
C MET A 114 -12.11 18.01 13.97
N PHE A 115 -11.62 17.17 13.05
CA PHE A 115 -10.29 17.28 12.45
C PHE A 115 -10.23 18.18 11.21
N LYS A 116 -11.32 18.83 10.84
CA LYS A 116 -11.41 19.68 9.64
C LYS A 116 -10.38 20.80 9.63
N ASP A 117 -10.24 21.52 10.73
CA ASP A 117 -9.34 22.67 10.80
C ASP A 117 -7.87 22.24 10.71
N VAL A 118 -7.52 21.07 11.25
CA VAL A 118 -6.18 20.48 11.09
C VAL A 118 -5.87 20.27 9.61
N ARG A 119 -6.76 19.60 8.87
CA ARG A 119 -6.57 19.37 7.42
C ARG A 119 -6.47 20.67 6.63
N ILE A 120 -7.35 21.64 6.92
CA ILE A 120 -7.34 22.95 6.24
C ILE A 120 -6.03 23.68 6.53
N SER A 121 -5.55 23.66 7.77
CA SER A 121 -4.28 24.28 8.17
C SER A 121 -3.09 23.67 7.45
N GLU A 122 -2.99 22.33 7.40
CA GLU A 122 -1.90 21.63 6.70
C GLU A 122 -1.92 21.90 5.18
N VAL A 123 -3.09 21.93 4.55
CA VAL A 123 -3.21 22.28 3.13
C VAL A 123 -2.78 23.73 2.88
N ARG A 124 -3.22 24.68 3.71
CA ARG A 124 -2.80 26.09 3.60
C ARG A 124 -1.30 26.26 3.77
N SER A 125 -0.72 25.57 4.75
CA SER A 125 0.73 25.56 4.98
C SER A 125 1.49 25.01 3.78
N ALA A 126 1.06 23.87 3.23
CA ALA A 126 1.69 23.27 2.07
C ALA A 126 1.60 24.14 0.80
N ILE A 127 0.46 24.83 0.59
CA ILE A 127 0.30 25.78 -0.52
C ILE A 127 1.20 27.00 -0.32
N LYS A 128 1.33 27.50 0.92
CA LYS A 128 2.23 28.63 1.22
C LYS A 128 3.69 28.26 0.91
N VAL A 129 4.15 27.10 1.37
CA VAL A 129 5.52 26.62 1.06
C VAL A 129 5.73 26.49 -0.44
N LEU A 130 4.74 25.99 -1.17
CA LEU A 130 4.79 25.89 -2.63
C LEU A 130 4.92 27.27 -3.28
N TYR A 131 4.10 28.23 -2.86
CA TYR A 131 4.14 29.60 -3.37
C TYR A 131 5.47 30.29 -3.08
N ASP A 132 5.98 30.20 -1.86
CA ASP A 132 7.25 30.79 -1.44
C ASP A 132 8.42 30.22 -2.26
N ASN A 133 8.42 28.91 -2.52
CA ASN A 133 9.43 28.26 -3.37
C ASN A 133 9.36 28.76 -4.82
N CYS A 134 8.16 28.98 -5.36
CA CYS A 134 8.00 29.52 -6.70
C CYS A 134 8.56 30.94 -6.82
N GLN A 135 8.30 31.79 -5.83
CA GLN A 135 8.80 33.18 -5.79
C GLN A 135 10.34 33.25 -5.76
N ILE A 136 11.00 32.33 -5.03
CA ILE A 136 12.47 32.28 -4.97
C ILE A 136 13.07 31.82 -6.32
N THR A 137 12.37 30.96 -7.06
CA THR A 137 12.89 30.33 -8.28
C THR A 137 12.79 31.23 -9.51
N GLU A 138 11.97 32.28 -9.48
CA GLU A 138 11.94 33.34 -10.51
C GLU A 138 13.27 34.12 -10.65
N LEU A 139 14.19 33.97 -9.70
CA LEU A 139 15.57 34.49 -9.78
C LEU A 139 16.51 33.60 -10.63
N SER A 140 16.03 32.44 -11.11
CA SER A 140 16.83 31.52 -11.94
C SER A 140 16.69 31.84 -13.44
N PRO A 141 17.75 31.66 -14.26
CA PRO A 141 17.79 32.12 -15.65
C PRO A 141 16.70 31.56 -16.60
N SER A 142 16.00 30.50 -16.21
CA SER A 142 14.94 29.84 -16.98
C SER A 142 13.51 30.29 -16.64
N GLY A 143 13.33 31.22 -15.69
CA GLY A 143 12.07 31.93 -15.45
C GLY A 143 10.85 31.08 -15.05
N SER A 144 11.03 29.81 -14.67
CA SER A 144 9.93 28.94 -14.24
C SER A 144 10.34 28.02 -13.10
N ALA A 145 9.54 28.03 -12.04
CA ALA A 145 9.66 27.09 -10.94
C ALA A 145 9.10 25.72 -11.35
N SER A 146 9.90 24.67 -11.23
CA SER A 146 9.44 23.29 -11.40
C SER A 146 9.27 22.64 -10.03
N VAL A 147 8.17 21.93 -9.84
CA VAL A 147 7.82 21.30 -8.57
C VAL A 147 7.48 19.83 -8.82
N ASP A 148 8.09 18.93 -8.05
CA ASP A 148 7.68 17.53 -8.01
C ASP A 148 6.36 17.41 -7.22
N MET A 149 5.26 17.30 -7.96
CA MET A 149 3.92 17.14 -7.38
C MET A 149 3.74 15.83 -6.61
N SER A 150 4.49 14.78 -6.96
CA SER A 150 4.40 13.49 -6.27
C SER A 150 5.02 13.59 -4.89
N GLU A 151 6.19 14.21 -4.78
CA GLU A 151 6.84 14.48 -3.50
C GLU A 151 5.99 15.42 -2.64
N TRP A 152 5.46 16.50 -3.21
CA TRP A 152 4.61 17.45 -2.49
C TRP A 152 3.32 16.81 -1.95
N LEU A 153 2.62 16.00 -2.75
CA LEU A 153 1.40 15.29 -2.32
C LEU A 153 1.69 14.22 -1.26
N LYS A 154 2.83 13.52 -1.38
CA LYS A 154 3.29 12.55 -0.39
C LYS A 154 3.52 13.23 0.96
N ASP A 155 4.25 14.34 0.97
CA ASP A 155 4.56 15.09 2.19
C ASP A 155 3.31 15.68 2.83
N LEU A 156 2.41 16.27 2.04
CA LEU A 156 1.11 16.76 2.52
C LEU A 156 0.29 15.64 3.16
N SER A 157 0.20 14.49 2.49
CA SER A 157 -0.57 13.34 3.00
C SER A 157 0.00 12.81 4.30
N LEU A 158 1.33 12.66 4.38
CA LEU A 158 2.02 12.20 5.60
C LEU A 158 1.86 13.19 6.75
N ASN A 159 2.02 14.49 6.50
CA ASN A 159 1.86 15.51 7.53
C ASN A 159 0.43 15.55 8.06
N ILE A 160 -0.59 15.47 7.19
CA ILE A 160 -1.98 15.37 7.63
C ILE A 160 -2.16 14.13 8.52
N ILE A 161 -1.76 12.95 8.07
CA ILE A 161 -1.93 11.70 8.84
C ILE A 161 -1.24 11.80 10.21
N LEU A 162 0.01 12.27 10.24
CA LEU A 162 0.76 12.40 11.48
C LEU A 162 0.18 13.45 12.42
N LYS A 163 -0.30 14.59 11.89
CA LYS A 163 -0.93 15.63 12.69
C LYS A 163 -2.23 15.14 13.31
N LEU A 164 -2.99 14.32 12.57
CA LEU A 164 -4.23 13.71 13.07
C LEU A 164 -3.99 12.66 14.17
N ILE A 165 -2.90 11.88 14.06
CA ILE A 165 -2.61 10.80 15.01
C ILE A 165 -1.84 11.30 16.23
N SER A 166 -0.82 12.13 16.02
CA SER A 166 0.17 12.53 17.04
C SER A 166 0.11 14.00 17.44
N GLY A 167 -0.67 14.82 16.74
CA GLY A 167 -0.65 16.28 16.90
C GLY A 167 0.60 16.97 16.33
N LYS A 168 1.53 16.20 15.74
CA LYS A 168 2.80 16.69 15.18
C LYS A 168 2.91 16.34 13.69
N THR A 169 3.56 17.20 12.93
CA THR A 169 3.98 16.93 11.54
C THR A 169 5.21 16.02 11.52
N LEU A 170 5.58 15.53 10.34
CA LEU A 170 6.75 14.67 10.19
C LEU A 170 8.05 15.38 10.60
N LYS A 171 8.22 16.64 10.20
CA LYS A 171 9.39 17.48 10.55
C LYS A 171 9.44 17.85 12.03
N GLU A 172 8.28 17.99 12.68
CA GLU A 172 8.21 18.19 14.13
C GLU A 172 8.55 16.92 14.92
N SER A 173 8.29 15.74 14.33
CA SER A 173 8.49 14.45 14.97
C SER A 173 9.90 13.88 14.77
N TYR A 174 10.52 14.18 13.62
CA TYR A 174 11.81 13.64 13.22
C TYR A 174 12.68 14.75 12.63
N GLN A 175 13.94 14.79 13.04
CA GLN A 175 14.91 15.79 12.58
C GLN A 175 16.17 15.14 12.01
N GLY A 176 16.84 15.85 11.10
CA GLY A 176 18.12 15.42 10.53
C GLY A 176 18.04 14.06 9.82
N GLU A 177 19.02 13.20 10.09
CA GLU A 177 19.14 11.87 9.49
C GLU A 177 17.90 10.99 9.74
N GLU A 178 17.26 11.15 10.89
CA GLU A 178 16.12 10.35 11.28
C GLU A 178 14.87 10.62 10.42
N TYR A 179 14.66 11.89 10.04
CA TYR A 179 13.60 12.27 9.10
C TYR A 179 13.78 11.53 7.77
N THR A 180 14.96 11.62 7.18
CA THR A 180 15.31 10.99 5.91
C THR A 180 15.18 9.47 5.99
N ARG A 181 15.52 8.89 7.14
CA ARG A 181 15.42 7.45 7.36
C ARG A 181 13.97 6.98 7.44
N CYS A 182 13.10 7.72 8.13
CA CYS A 182 11.68 7.38 8.25
C CYS A 182 10.94 7.54 6.91
N THR A 183 11.18 8.64 6.18
CA THR A 183 10.61 8.84 4.85
C THR A 183 11.05 7.75 3.89
N LYS A 184 12.36 7.42 3.89
CA LYS A 184 12.91 6.37 3.06
C LYS A 184 12.34 4.99 3.40
N ALA A 185 12.24 4.65 4.68
CA ALA A 185 11.63 3.39 5.11
C ALA A 185 10.17 3.26 4.66
N ASN A 186 9.40 4.35 4.72
CA ASN A 186 8.02 4.36 4.24
C ASN A 186 7.94 4.18 2.72
N GLU A 187 8.80 4.85 1.95
CA GLU A 187 8.89 4.64 0.49
C GLU A 187 9.26 3.20 0.14
N ASP A 188 10.28 2.65 0.81
CA ASP A 188 10.75 1.29 0.59
C ASP A 188 9.67 0.26 0.98
N PHE A 189 8.90 0.51 2.04
CA PHE A 189 7.73 -0.29 2.38
C PHE A 189 6.71 -0.33 1.22
N PHE A 190 6.33 0.82 0.67
CA PHE A 190 5.36 0.86 -0.44
C PHE A 190 5.92 0.22 -1.71
N GLN A 191 7.20 0.40 -2.01
CA GLN A 191 7.86 -0.25 -3.14
C GLN A 191 7.87 -1.78 -3.00
N LEU A 192 8.26 -2.29 -1.82
CA LEU A 192 8.26 -3.73 -1.55
C LEU A 192 6.84 -4.32 -1.52
N ALA A 193 5.85 -3.57 -1.02
CA ALA A 193 4.46 -4.00 -1.00
C ALA A 193 3.88 -4.16 -2.43
N ALA A 194 4.32 -3.31 -3.35
CA ALA A 194 3.95 -3.33 -4.77
C ALA A 194 4.79 -4.31 -5.61
N ALA A 195 5.96 -4.72 -5.13
CA ALA A 195 6.88 -5.58 -5.86
C ALA A 195 6.32 -7.00 -6.08
N PHE A 196 6.71 -7.59 -7.21
CA PHE A 196 6.58 -9.02 -7.42
C PHE A 196 7.73 -9.74 -6.73
N VAL A 197 7.42 -10.54 -5.71
CA VAL A 197 8.41 -11.30 -4.95
C VAL A 197 8.34 -12.76 -5.41
N PRO A 198 9.40 -13.32 -6.01
CA PRO A 198 9.36 -14.69 -6.55
C PRO A 198 8.95 -15.74 -5.52
N ALA A 199 9.37 -15.58 -4.26
CA ALA A 199 9.01 -16.48 -3.16
C ALA A 199 7.51 -16.48 -2.84
N ASP A 200 6.76 -15.41 -3.16
CA ASP A 200 5.32 -15.35 -2.92
C ASP A 200 4.52 -16.15 -3.95
N ALA A 201 5.08 -16.35 -5.15
CA ALA A 201 4.49 -17.17 -6.20
C ALA A 201 5.00 -18.61 -6.16
N VAL A 202 6.29 -18.80 -5.82
CA VAL A 202 6.99 -20.08 -5.83
C VAL A 202 7.75 -20.26 -4.51
N PRO A 203 7.10 -20.83 -3.46
CA PRO A 203 7.62 -20.80 -2.09
C PRO A 203 9.01 -21.40 -1.87
N PHE A 204 9.41 -22.39 -2.66
CA PHE A 204 10.75 -22.98 -2.52
C PHE A 204 11.87 -22.01 -2.91
N LEU A 205 11.61 -20.96 -3.70
CA LEU A 205 12.62 -19.94 -4.05
C LEU A 205 13.01 -19.06 -2.85
N ARG A 206 12.26 -19.12 -1.75
CA ARG A 206 12.49 -18.31 -0.55
C ARG A 206 13.91 -18.43 0.01
N TRP A 207 14.48 -19.64 0.02
CA TRP A 207 15.83 -19.88 0.55
C TRP A 207 16.95 -19.12 -0.18
N PHE A 208 16.71 -18.70 -1.43
CA PHE A 208 17.71 -18.01 -2.24
C PHE A 208 17.63 -16.48 -2.13
N ASP A 209 16.53 -15.94 -1.59
CA ASP A 209 16.26 -14.50 -1.57
C ASP A 209 16.55 -13.81 -2.91
N PHE A 210 16.02 -14.35 -4.01
CA PHE A 210 16.25 -13.81 -5.36
C PHE A 210 15.83 -12.34 -5.42
N GLY A 211 16.78 -11.45 -5.68
CA GLY A 211 16.57 -9.99 -5.69
C GLY A 211 16.76 -9.31 -4.33
N GLY A 212 17.11 -10.04 -3.27
CA GLY A 212 17.39 -9.48 -1.94
C GLY A 212 16.15 -8.96 -1.20
N TYR A 213 14.95 -9.37 -1.62
CA TYR A 213 13.68 -8.85 -1.12
C TYR A 213 13.50 -9.12 0.38
N GLU A 214 13.77 -10.33 0.89
CA GLU A 214 13.60 -10.62 2.30
C GLU A 214 14.59 -9.85 3.18
N LYS A 215 15.85 -9.74 2.75
CA LYS A 215 16.85 -8.91 3.43
C LYS A 215 16.37 -7.47 3.54
N GLU A 216 15.85 -6.94 2.43
CA GLU A 216 15.36 -5.57 2.35
C GLU A 216 14.10 -5.36 3.21
N MET A 217 13.16 -6.31 3.19
CA MET A 217 11.99 -6.32 4.08
C MET A 217 12.38 -6.31 5.56
N LYS A 218 13.39 -7.08 5.96
CA LYS A 218 13.88 -7.09 7.36
C LYS A 218 14.51 -5.76 7.76
N ARG A 219 15.23 -5.11 6.85
CA ARG A 219 15.76 -3.75 7.07
C ARG A 219 14.60 -2.78 7.28
N VAL A 220 13.63 -2.76 6.37
CA VAL A 220 12.45 -1.88 6.44
C VAL A 220 11.64 -2.12 7.71
N ALA A 221 11.41 -3.39 8.10
CA ALA A 221 10.72 -3.72 9.36
C ALA A 221 11.39 -3.05 10.57
N LYS A 222 12.71 -3.17 10.67
CA LYS A 222 13.49 -2.56 11.76
C LYS A 222 13.40 -1.04 11.77
N GLU A 223 13.30 -0.40 10.61
CA GLU A 223 13.13 1.05 10.55
C GLU A 223 11.72 1.50 10.91
N MET A 224 10.71 0.78 10.42
CA MET A 224 9.31 1.08 10.72
C MET A 224 9.00 0.89 12.21
N ASP A 225 9.61 -0.08 12.89
CA ASP A 225 9.43 -0.32 14.33
C ASP A 225 9.86 0.86 15.23
N ARG A 226 10.81 1.68 14.75
CA ARG A 226 11.33 2.81 15.54
C ARG A 226 10.31 3.92 15.72
N VAL A 227 9.45 4.13 14.73
CA VAL A 227 8.42 5.17 14.73
C VAL A 227 7.43 4.99 15.88
N PRO A 228 6.70 3.85 16.00
CA PRO A 228 5.76 3.64 17.10
C PRO A 228 6.47 3.48 18.44
N GLN A 229 7.69 2.90 18.48
CA GLN A 229 8.45 2.81 19.73
C GLN A 229 8.68 4.20 20.34
N ARG A 230 9.02 5.19 19.51
CA ARG A 230 9.20 6.58 19.96
C ARG A 230 7.95 7.29 20.45
N TRP A 231 6.76 6.81 20.06
CA TRP A 231 5.50 7.38 20.54
C TRP A 231 5.08 6.80 21.88
N LEU A 232 5.63 5.64 22.24
CA LEU A 232 5.36 4.95 23.51
C LEU A 232 6.35 5.34 24.61
N GLU A 233 7.55 5.80 24.24
CA GLU A 233 8.57 6.38 25.13
C GLU A 233 8.32 7.87 25.42
#